data_AF-A0A1L7RED2-F1
#
_entry.id   AF-A0A1L7RED2-F1
#
_cell.length_a   1.000
_cell.length_b   1.000
_cell.length_c   1.000
_cell.angle_alpha   90.00
_cell.angle_beta   90.00
_cell.angle_gamma   90.00
#
_symmetry.space_group_name_H-M   'P 1'
#
loop_
_entity.id
_entity.type
_entity.pdbx_description
1 polymer ?
#
loop_
_entity_poly.entity_id
_entity_poly.type
_entity_poly.pdbx_seq_one_letter_code
_entity_poly.pdbx_strand_id
1 'polypeptide(L)'
;MAFAPAALAAPARTLTALTAVLSADNPSDSATSSATEGAADAAEAVVEATADVFALAWRAGIGALIGIALVLILVVVLRVMGQRRALYAELIRFCRNPMYVLAALSGAFIGGQIAFFDLSQPDWAQFVLHALVIGIILSATWVVVGVAKAVESSIVIGVRAHGDVDRTKRITTQAQVLRRVAEFIIVICGLVGVAMTFPSARVAMASLLASAGLVSVVAGLAAQSTLGNLFAGIQLATTDAIRVDDVVVVNDEQGFIEEITLTYVVVRVWDGRRLIFPSTYFTQNPFANWSRRGSQLTGTFTIDLDWRAPVAALRAEVERILSGSSVWDGRVASVDVTDTSAGTVTVRVAVSGANNADVFTLQCQLREELVAWLQREAPYALPRTRVEVDNVDVAHDPTPEKVARLAEELVTLQKPNADGVEPVGETTAVQRPIADDPIEAARLRAVAKGRAKLRRARRDKVRRRRILARDAAQDGAVADGSDTPARPAADTDEATGVISTQEQQAYLDANSPATGKLGIGKSSTDADDD
;
A
#
# COMPACT_ATOMS: atom_id res chain seq x y z
N MET A 1 46.56 -15.30 -16.79
CA MET A 1 46.84 -16.71 -17.15
C MET A 1 48.31 -16.96 -16.87
N ALA A 2 48.63 -18.09 -16.22
CA ALA A 2 49.95 -18.55 -15.74
C ALA A 2 50.53 -17.89 -14.46
N PHE A 3 50.44 -18.64 -13.36
CA PHE A 3 51.21 -18.51 -12.11
C PHE A 3 52.57 -19.20 -12.27
N ALA A 4 53.66 -18.58 -11.81
CA ALA A 4 54.96 -19.21 -11.50
C ALA A 4 55.80 -18.26 -10.60
N PRO A 5 56.74 -18.78 -9.79
CA PRO A 5 56.88 -18.40 -8.37
C PRO A 5 58.01 -17.41 -8.07
N ALA A 6 58.01 -16.99 -6.80
CA ALA A 6 59.03 -16.22 -6.12
C ALA A 6 60.47 -16.61 -6.50
N ALA A 7 61.22 -15.64 -7.04
CA ALA A 7 62.67 -15.64 -7.03
C ALA A 7 63.10 -14.26 -6.51
N LEU A 8 63.93 -14.26 -5.46
CA LEU A 8 64.66 -13.09 -5.00
C LEU A 8 65.37 -12.46 -6.20
N ALA A 9 64.87 -11.32 -6.68
CA ALA A 9 65.58 -10.48 -7.62
C ALA A 9 66.65 -9.71 -6.83
N ALA A 10 67.85 -10.29 -6.77
CA ALA A 10 69.07 -9.53 -6.50
C ALA A 10 69.15 -8.36 -7.50
N PRO A 11 69.62 -7.17 -7.09
CA PRO A 11 69.56 -5.99 -7.93
C PRO A 11 70.40 -6.20 -9.18
N ALA A 12 69.79 -6.02 -10.36
CA ALA A 12 70.39 -6.19 -11.69
C ALA A 12 71.71 -5.40 -11.91
N ARG A 13 72.07 -4.48 -11.00
CA ARG A 13 73.37 -3.80 -10.98
C ARG A 13 74.56 -4.72 -10.72
N THR A 14 74.40 -5.81 -9.95
CA THR A 14 75.50 -6.75 -9.70
C THR A 14 75.86 -7.57 -10.93
N LEU A 15 74.87 -7.89 -11.77
CA LEU A 15 75.11 -8.61 -13.02
C LEU A 15 75.81 -7.72 -14.06
N THR A 16 75.46 -6.44 -14.18
CA THR A 16 76.13 -5.51 -15.11
C THR A 16 77.59 -5.23 -14.73
N ALA A 17 77.89 -5.17 -13.42
CA ALA A 17 79.26 -5.06 -12.93
C ALA A 17 80.07 -6.34 -13.22
N LEU A 18 79.44 -7.53 -13.09
CA LEU A 18 80.09 -8.81 -13.37
C LEU A 18 80.38 -9.01 -14.87
N THR A 19 79.50 -8.57 -15.78
CA THR A 19 79.76 -8.62 -17.23
C THR A 19 80.80 -7.61 -17.70
N ALA A 20 80.92 -6.45 -17.03
CA ALA A 20 81.97 -5.47 -17.31
C ALA A 20 83.37 -5.99 -16.91
N VAL A 21 83.47 -6.71 -15.79
CA VAL A 21 84.72 -7.32 -15.31
C VAL A 21 85.22 -8.45 -16.22
N LEU A 22 84.33 -9.20 -16.86
CA LEU A 22 84.69 -10.30 -17.76
C LEU A 22 85.11 -9.87 -19.18
N SER A 23 85.01 -8.58 -19.53
CA SER A 23 85.34 -8.08 -20.88
C SER A 23 86.65 -7.27 -20.97
N ALA A 24 87.39 -7.10 -19.88
CA ALA A 24 88.61 -6.28 -19.85
C ALA A 24 89.88 -7.15 -20.01
N ASP A 25 90.35 -7.27 -21.25
CA ASP A 25 91.63 -7.89 -21.61
C ASP A 25 92.70 -6.80 -21.81
N ASN A 26 93.36 -6.36 -20.71
CA ASN A 26 94.73 -5.80 -20.67
C ASN A 26 95.11 -5.28 -19.26
N PRO A 27 96.36 -5.49 -18.78
CA PRO A 27 96.80 -5.02 -17.49
C PRO A 27 97.31 -3.57 -17.59
N SER A 28 96.56 -2.63 -17.02
CA SER A 28 97.10 -1.31 -16.66
C SER A 28 96.54 -0.88 -15.31
N ASP A 29 97.36 -0.20 -14.51
CA ASP A 29 97.17 0.16 -13.09
C ASP A 29 95.95 1.07 -12.77
N SER A 30 95.01 1.22 -13.69
CA SER A 30 93.75 1.98 -13.54
C SER A 30 92.52 1.10 -13.21
N ALA A 31 92.65 -0.22 -13.26
CA ALA A 31 91.55 -1.15 -12.97
C ALA A 31 91.32 -1.40 -11.46
N THR A 32 92.35 -1.21 -10.63
CA THR A 32 92.26 -1.48 -9.18
C THR A 32 91.54 -0.35 -8.43
N SER A 33 91.63 0.90 -8.90
CA SER A 33 90.90 2.04 -8.31
C SER A 33 89.42 2.00 -8.66
N SER A 34 89.05 1.65 -9.89
CA SER A 34 87.64 1.59 -10.32
C SER A 34 86.86 0.43 -9.69
N ALA A 35 87.50 -0.71 -9.42
CA ALA A 35 86.88 -1.82 -8.70
C ALA A 35 86.72 -1.56 -7.19
N THR A 36 87.63 -0.78 -6.58
CA THR A 36 87.53 -0.38 -5.18
C THR A 36 86.54 0.78 -4.98
N GLU A 37 86.45 1.72 -5.92
CA GLU A 37 85.41 2.75 -5.98
C GLU A 37 84.01 2.12 -6.13
N GLY A 38 83.84 1.17 -7.07
CA GLY A 38 82.54 0.49 -7.24
C GLY A 38 82.11 -0.36 -6.04
N ALA A 39 83.05 -0.93 -5.27
CA ALA A 39 82.75 -1.64 -4.03
C ALA A 39 82.43 -0.68 -2.87
N ALA A 40 83.09 0.50 -2.82
CA ALA A 40 82.79 1.55 -1.86
C ALA A 40 81.41 2.18 -2.13
N ASP A 41 81.09 2.50 -3.38
CA ASP A 41 79.79 3.02 -3.81
C ASP A 41 78.66 2.00 -3.54
N ALA A 42 78.92 0.70 -3.75
CA ALA A 42 77.96 -0.36 -3.42
C ALA A 42 77.75 -0.49 -1.90
N ALA A 43 78.81 -0.34 -1.09
CA ALA A 43 78.70 -0.36 0.36
C ALA A 43 77.95 0.88 0.88
N GLU A 44 78.21 2.07 0.33
CA GLU A 44 77.54 3.31 0.69
C GLU A 44 76.05 3.27 0.32
N ALA A 45 75.70 2.75 -0.86
CA ALA A 45 74.31 2.54 -1.26
C ALA A 45 73.56 1.54 -0.36
N VAL A 46 74.23 0.50 0.14
CA VAL A 46 73.63 -0.46 1.10
C VAL A 46 73.43 0.19 2.47
N VAL A 47 74.35 1.03 2.92
CA VAL A 47 74.25 1.77 4.19
C VAL A 47 73.11 2.80 4.12
N GLU A 48 73.00 3.55 3.02
CA GLU A 48 71.93 4.53 2.80
C GLU A 48 70.56 3.84 2.72
N ALA A 49 70.45 2.72 1.99
CA ALA A 49 69.23 1.92 1.95
C ALA A 49 68.86 1.34 3.33
N THR A 50 69.84 0.93 4.14
CA THR A 50 69.61 0.41 5.49
C THR A 50 69.14 1.53 6.44
N ALA A 51 69.70 2.73 6.30
CA ALA A 51 69.31 3.91 7.06
C ALA A 51 67.89 4.36 6.71
N ASP A 52 67.50 4.33 5.44
CA ASP A 52 66.15 4.67 4.97
C ASP A 52 65.10 3.64 5.43
N VAL A 53 65.42 2.35 5.38
CA VAL A 53 64.56 1.28 5.91
C VAL A 53 64.34 1.46 7.42
N PHE A 54 65.39 1.82 8.16
CA PHE A 54 65.30 2.05 9.59
C PHE A 54 64.49 3.32 9.92
N ALA A 55 64.72 4.42 9.19
CA ALA A 55 63.98 5.67 9.36
C ALA A 55 62.49 5.49 9.04
N LEU A 56 62.15 4.74 8.00
CA LEU A 56 60.78 4.35 7.68
C LEU A 56 60.17 3.49 8.77
N ALA A 57 60.84 2.43 9.21
CA ALA A 57 60.33 1.49 10.19
C ALA A 57 60.04 2.18 11.55
N TRP A 58 60.95 3.06 12.00
CA TRP A 58 60.78 3.78 13.26
C TRP A 58 59.65 4.81 13.21
N ARG A 59 59.57 5.61 12.14
CA ARG A 59 58.51 6.63 11.97
C ARG A 59 57.13 6.01 11.71
N ALA A 60 57.05 4.96 10.90
CA ALA A 60 55.83 4.17 10.71
C ALA A 60 55.39 3.48 12.02
N GLY A 61 56.33 2.97 12.81
CA GLY A 61 56.07 2.38 14.13
C GLY A 61 55.50 3.39 15.13
N ILE A 62 56.08 4.59 15.22
CA ILE A 62 55.56 5.68 16.07
C ILE A 62 54.17 6.11 15.60
N GLY A 63 53.98 6.29 14.29
CA GLY A 63 52.68 6.63 13.71
C GLY A 63 51.60 5.60 14.05
N ALA A 64 51.92 4.31 13.93
CA ALA A 64 51.02 3.21 14.30
C ALA A 64 50.66 3.24 15.80
N LEU A 65 51.63 3.51 16.67
CA LEU A 65 51.43 3.58 18.11
C LEU A 65 50.53 4.76 18.51
N ILE A 66 50.73 5.92 17.88
CA ILE A 66 49.86 7.10 18.04
C ILE A 66 48.43 6.78 17.56
N GLY A 67 48.28 6.11 16.41
CA GLY A 67 46.97 5.68 15.90
C GLY A 67 46.25 4.74 16.86
N ILE A 68 46.95 3.75 17.42
CA ILE A 68 46.41 2.83 18.43
C ILE A 68 45.99 3.58 19.70
N ALA A 69 46.80 4.53 20.18
CA ALA A 69 46.47 5.33 21.36
C ALA A 69 45.23 6.20 21.14
N LEU A 70 45.08 6.80 19.96
CA LEU A 70 43.93 7.64 19.61
C LEU A 70 42.64 6.81 19.53
N VAL A 71 42.69 5.59 18.98
CA VAL A 71 41.53 4.69 18.99
C VAL A 71 41.26 4.12 20.38
N LEU A 72 42.27 3.89 21.20
CA LEU A 72 42.06 3.50 22.60
C LEU A 72 41.26 4.58 23.34
N ILE A 73 41.60 5.86 23.14
CA ILE A 73 40.84 7.00 23.66
C ILE A 73 39.42 7.02 23.10
N LEU A 74 39.24 6.86 21.77
CA LEU A 74 37.92 6.83 21.12
C LEU A 74 37.04 5.70 21.67
N VAL A 75 37.59 4.49 21.83
CA VAL A 75 36.90 3.33 22.38
C VAL A 75 36.53 3.55 23.85
N VAL A 76 37.39 4.19 24.64
CA VAL A 76 37.09 4.57 26.02
C VAL A 76 35.96 5.60 26.08
N VAL A 77 35.99 6.63 25.23
CA VAL A 77 34.91 7.64 25.13
C VAL A 77 33.59 7.00 24.71
N LEU A 78 33.59 6.15 23.68
CA LEU A 78 32.42 5.38 23.24
C LEU A 78 31.91 4.46 24.35
N ARG A 79 32.80 3.86 25.14
CA ARG A 79 32.43 3.00 26.28
C ARG A 79 31.79 3.80 27.41
N VAL A 80 32.29 5.00 27.71
CA VAL A 80 31.73 5.90 28.72
C VAL A 80 30.35 6.42 28.29
N MET A 81 30.18 6.81 27.02
CA MET A 81 28.87 7.16 26.46
C MET A 81 27.93 5.95 26.39
N GLY A 82 28.47 4.76 26.13
CA GLY A 82 27.73 3.52 26.00
C GLY A 82 27.19 2.94 27.32
N GLN A 83 27.63 3.43 28.47
CA GLN A 83 27.03 3.07 29.76
C GLN A 83 25.57 3.51 29.90
N ARG A 84 25.09 4.43 29.05
CA ARG A 84 23.71 4.95 29.12
C ARG A 84 22.74 4.32 28.10
N ARG A 85 23.22 3.59 27.09
CA ARG A 85 22.35 2.98 26.05
C ARG A 85 22.90 1.64 25.56
N ALA A 86 22.09 0.58 25.63
CA ALA A 86 22.45 -0.81 25.31
C ALA A 86 23.03 -1.00 23.88
N LEU A 87 22.67 -0.13 22.93
CA LEU A 87 23.13 -0.17 21.55
C LEU A 87 24.66 0.00 21.40
N TYR A 88 25.29 0.81 22.25
CA TYR A 88 26.72 1.09 22.14
C TYR A 88 27.61 -0.04 22.68
N ALA A 89 27.11 -0.83 23.64
CA ALA A 89 27.86 -1.95 24.20
C ALA A 89 28.12 -3.04 23.14
N GLU A 90 27.16 -3.24 22.24
CA GLU A 90 27.33 -4.19 21.14
C GLU A 90 28.17 -3.66 19.99
N LEU A 91 28.01 -2.38 19.65
CA LEU A 91 28.83 -1.73 18.63
C LEU A 91 30.31 -1.79 18.99
N ILE A 92 30.66 -1.61 20.27
CA ILE A 92 32.04 -1.75 20.75
C ILE A 92 32.50 -3.20 20.65
N ARG A 93 31.66 -4.19 20.92
CA ARG A 93 32.07 -5.61 20.89
C ARG A 93 32.50 -6.05 19.48
N PHE A 94 31.80 -5.61 18.44
CA PHE A 94 32.08 -6.02 17.06
C PHE A 94 33.08 -5.09 16.34
N CYS A 95 33.08 -3.79 16.62
CA CYS A 95 33.95 -2.84 15.92
C CYS A 95 35.32 -2.63 16.59
N ARG A 96 35.55 -3.09 17.82
CA ARG A 96 36.80 -2.84 18.55
C ARG A 96 38.04 -3.37 17.83
N ASN A 97 38.05 -4.67 17.48
CA ASN A 97 39.19 -5.29 16.83
C ASN A 97 39.52 -4.65 15.46
N PRO A 98 38.55 -4.45 14.54
CA PRO A 98 38.85 -3.83 13.25
C PRO A 98 39.21 -2.34 13.36
N MET A 99 38.68 -1.59 14.34
CA MET A 99 39.09 -0.19 14.55
C MET A 99 40.56 -0.06 14.97
N TYR A 100 41.06 -0.97 15.82
CA TYR A 100 42.49 -0.97 16.18
C TYR A 100 43.39 -1.25 14.98
N VAL A 101 43.01 -2.22 14.13
CA VAL A 101 43.76 -2.54 12.91
C VAL A 101 43.74 -1.36 11.93
N LEU A 102 42.57 -0.74 11.71
CA LEU A 102 42.45 0.43 10.84
C LEU A 102 43.33 1.59 11.31
N ALA A 103 43.35 1.88 12.62
CA ALA A 103 44.12 2.98 13.16
C ALA A 103 45.62 2.70 13.25
N ALA A 104 46.01 1.45 13.51
CA ALA A 104 47.40 1.05 13.42
C ALA A 104 47.93 1.23 11.98
N LEU A 105 47.14 0.81 10.99
CA LEU A 105 47.50 0.95 9.58
C LEU A 105 47.47 2.43 9.14
N SER A 106 46.44 3.20 9.46
CA SER A 106 46.40 4.63 9.10
C SER A 106 47.51 5.43 9.78
N GLY A 107 47.83 5.11 11.03
CA GLY A 107 48.97 5.66 11.75
C GLY A 107 50.30 5.31 11.08
N ALA A 108 50.49 4.05 10.68
CA ALA A 108 51.67 3.61 9.96
C ALA A 108 51.81 4.30 8.59
N PHE A 109 50.70 4.56 7.90
CA PHE A 109 50.69 5.30 6.62
C PHE A 109 51.19 6.73 6.79
N ILE A 110 50.61 7.45 7.77
CA ILE A 110 50.96 8.83 8.06
C ILE A 110 52.42 8.92 8.50
N GLY A 111 52.88 8.00 9.34
CA GLY A 111 54.28 7.90 9.75
C GLY A 111 55.23 7.66 8.57
N GLY A 112 54.84 6.81 7.61
CA GLY A 112 55.60 6.56 6.38
C GLY A 112 55.61 7.77 5.43
N GLN A 113 54.49 8.49 5.29
CA GLN A 113 54.41 9.72 4.48
C GLN A 113 55.30 10.83 5.03
N ILE A 114 55.34 11.01 6.36
CA ILE A 114 56.21 11.99 7.02
C ILE A 114 57.69 11.59 6.86
N ALA A 115 58.00 10.29 6.83
CA ALA A 115 59.37 9.81 6.70
C ALA A 115 60.03 10.17 5.36
N PHE A 116 59.23 10.19 4.29
CA PHE A 116 59.69 10.43 2.91
C PHE A 116 59.23 11.79 2.35
N PHE A 117 58.85 12.73 3.20
CA PHE A 117 58.47 14.09 2.77
C PHE A 117 59.67 14.89 2.23
N ASP A 118 60.89 14.57 2.67
CA ASP A 118 62.12 15.34 2.41
C ASP A 118 63.24 14.53 1.71
N LEU A 119 63.04 13.23 1.47
CA LEU A 119 64.05 12.32 0.89
C LEU A 119 63.53 11.70 -0.42
N SER A 120 64.44 11.43 -1.37
CA SER A 120 64.13 10.73 -2.62
C SER A 120 63.52 9.36 -2.32
N GLN A 121 62.27 9.14 -2.73
CA GLN A 121 61.57 7.88 -2.48
C GLN A 121 62.23 6.73 -3.23
N PRO A 122 62.75 5.71 -2.55
CA PRO A 122 63.25 4.51 -3.22
C PRO A 122 62.07 3.66 -3.73
N ASP A 123 62.23 2.98 -4.86
CA ASP A 123 61.16 2.23 -5.55
C ASP A 123 60.45 1.23 -4.62
N TRP A 124 61.17 0.60 -3.68
CA TRP A 124 60.62 -0.36 -2.72
C TRP A 124 59.65 0.27 -1.72
N ALA A 125 59.87 1.53 -1.32
CA ALA A 125 59.03 2.23 -0.36
C ALA A 125 57.65 2.55 -0.95
N GLN A 126 57.58 2.80 -2.27
CA GLN A 126 56.32 3.00 -2.97
C GLN A 126 55.43 1.75 -2.92
N PHE A 127 56.01 0.55 -3.05
CA PHE A 127 55.26 -0.71 -2.89
C PHE A 127 54.76 -0.90 -1.46
N VAL A 128 55.57 -0.57 -0.45
CA VAL A 128 55.18 -0.66 0.97
C VAL A 128 54.04 0.31 1.28
N LEU A 129 54.14 1.56 0.87
CA LEU A 129 53.07 2.56 1.07
C LEU A 129 51.78 2.17 0.34
N HIS A 130 51.88 1.60 -0.87
CA HIS A 130 50.73 1.12 -1.62
C HIS A 130 50.05 -0.09 -0.95
N ALA A 131 50.83 -1.06 -0.46
CA ALA A 131 50.31 -2.20 0.30
C ALA A 131 49.59 -1.75 1.58
N LEU A 132 50.11 -0.68 2.20
CA LEU A 132 49.54 -0.10 3.40
C LEU A 132 48.19 0.58 3.12
N VAL A 133 48.05 1.30 1.99
CA VAL A 133 46.74 1.83 1.52
C VAL A 133 45.73 0.71 1.30
N ILE A 134 46.14 -0.40 0.67
CA ILE A 134 45.27 -1.57 0.48
C ILE A 134 44.82 -2.13 1.85
N GLY A 135 45.74 -2.24 2.81
CA GLY A 135 45.43 -2.65 4.18
C GLY A 135 44.43 -1.72 4.88
N ILE A 136 44.53 -0.40 4.67
CA ILE A 136 43.57 0.58 5.19
C ILE A 136 42.18 0.36 4.58
N ILE A 137 42.08 0.16 3.27
CA ILE A 137 40.79 -0.07 2.59
C ILE A 137 40.13 -1.36 3.11
N LEU A 138 40.91 -2.44 3.27
CA LEU A 138 40.41 -3.71 3.79
C LEU A 138 39.98 -3.61 5.25
N SER A 139 40.76 -2.93 6.10
CA SER A 139 40.40 -2.72 7.50
C SER A 139 39.20 -1.80 7.66
N ALA A 140 39.06 -0.76 6.83
CA ALA A 140 37.88 0.10 6.78
C ALA A 140 36.64 -0.72 6.38
N THR A 141 36.75 -1.56 5.35
CA THR A 141 35.68 -2.48 4.92
C THR A 141 35.27 -3.40 6.07
N TRP A 142 36.24 -3.94 6.81
CA TRP A 142 35.97 -4.79 7.97
C TRP A 142 35.28 -4.02 9.11
N VAL A 143 35.66 -2.77 9.38
CA VAL A 143 34.95 -1.92 10.35
C VAL A 143 33.49 -1.76 9.95
N VAL A 144 33.21 -1.45 8.68
CA VAL A 144 31.84 -1.26 8.17
C VAL A 144 31.01 -2.54 8.26
N VAL A 145 31.59 -3.71 7.94
CA VAL A 145 30.95 -5.02 8.16
C VAL A 145 30.69 -5.27 9.65
N GLY A 146 31.62 -4.88 10.53
CA GLY A 146 31.45 -4.95 11.98
C GLY A 146 30.27 -4.11 12.48
N VAL A 147 30.09 -2.91 11.92
CA VAL A 147 28.94 -2.03 12.22
C VAL A 147 27.63 -2.70 11.78
N ALA A 148 27.59 -3.27 10.57
CA ALA A 148 26.40 -3.97 10.08
C ALA A 148 25.99 -5.15 10.99
N LYS A 149 26.97 -5.92 11.49
CA LYS A 149 26.75 -6.99 12.46
C LYS A 149 26.21 -6.49 13.80
N ALA A 150 26.74 -5.36 14.29
CA ALA A 150 26.29 -4.76 15.53
C ALA A 150 24.85 -4.21 15.45
N VAL A 151 24.45 -3.66 14.31
CA VAL A 151 23.08 -3.20 14.10
C VAL A 151 22.10 -4.37 14.17
N GLU A 152 22.41 -5.50 13.55
CA GLU A 152 21.57 -6.69 13.65
C GLU A 152 21.45 -7.20 15.08
N SER A 153 22.57 -7.34 15.79
CA SER A 153 22.54 -7.85 17.17
C SER A 153 21.66 -6.95 18.04
N SER A 154 21.69 -5.63 17.82
CA SER A 154 20.87 -4.69 18.58
C SER A 154 19.39 -4.83 18.31
N ILE A 155 19.02 -5.04 17.05
CA ILE A 155 17.63 -5.28 16.66
C ILE A 155 17.13 -6.59 17.30
N VAL A 156 17.94 -7.66 17.25
CA VAL A 156 17.59 -8.97 17.80
C VAL A 156 17.47 -8.94 19.32
N ILE A 157 18.37 -8.26 20.03
CA ILE A 157 18.30 -8.12 21.49
C ILE A 157 17.10 -7.27 21.91
N GLY A 158 16.84 -6.15 21.23
CA GLY A 158 15.69 -5.29 21.51
C GLY A 158 14.36 -6.03 21.39
N VAL A 159 14.23 -6.92 20.41
CA VAL A 159 13.03 -7.74 20.20
C VAL A 159 12.92 -8.87 21.23
N ARG A 160 14.03 -9.53 21.58
CA ARG A 160 14.04 -10.58 22.62
C ARG A 160 13.62 -10.07 24.00
N ALA A 161 13.86 -8.80 24.29
CA ALA A 161 13.44 -8.17 25.55
C ALA A 161 11.90 -8.06 25.70
N HIS A 162 11.15 -8.13 24.60
CA HIS A 162 9.68 -7.97 24.60
C HIS A 162 8.90 -9.31 24.63
N GLY A 163 9.58 -10.46 24.83
CA GLY A 163 8.96 -11.71 25.28
C GLY A 163 8.16 -12.54 24.26
N ASP A 164 7.99 -12.08 23.02
CA ASP A 164 7.15 -12.75 22.02
C ASP A 164 7.97 -13.71 21.12
N VAL A 165 7.87 -15.01 21.36
CA VAL A 165 8.77 -16.04 20.81
C VAL A 165 8.63 -16.18 19.29
N ASP A 166 7.42 -16.07 18.75
CA ASP A 166 7.18 -16.20 17.30
C ASP A 166 7.55 -14.93 16.53
N ARG A 167 7.33 -13.75 17.12
CA ARG A 167 7.79 -12.46 16.57
C ARG A 167 9.31 -12.40 16.52
N THR A 168 9.98 -12.97 17.54
CA THR A 168 11.46 -13.04 17.61
C THR A 168 12.04 -13.85 16.45
N LYS A 169 11.50 -15.04 16.14
CA LYS A 169 12.03 -15.91 15.07
C LYS A 169 11.90 -15.30 13.67
N ARG A 170 10.78 -14.61 13.40
CA ARG A 170 10.56 -13.92 12.11
C ARG A 170 11.52 -12.77 11.93
N ILE A 171 11.69 -11.94 12.97
CA ILE A 171 12.58 -10.77 12.91
C ILE A 171 14.04 -11.19 12.81
N THR A 172 14.48 -12.25 13.50
CA THR A 172 15.86 -12.74 13.38
C THR A 172 16.18 -13.19 11.95
N THR A 173 15.23 -13.85 11.29
CA THR A 173 15.43 -14.33 9.92
C THR A 173 15.50 -13.18 8.92
N GLN A 174 14.61 -12.19 9.05
CA GLN A 174 14.61 -11.00 8.20
C GLN A 174 15.87 -10.15 8.39
N ALA A 175 16.28 -9.92 9.65
CA ALA A 175 17.49 -9.15 9.96
C ALA A 175 18.76 -9.84 9.42
N GLN A 176 18.83 -11.17 9.50
CA GLN A 176 19.94 -11.96 8.95
C GLN A 176 20.03 -11.86 7.42
N VAL A 177 18.90 -11.90 6.71
CA VAL A 177 18.87 -11.73 5.26
C VAL A 177 19.36 -10.33 4.87
N LEU A 178 18.84 -9.29 5.54
CA LEU A 178 19.24 -7.92 5.29
C LEU A 178 20.74 -7.70 5.56
N ARG A 179 21.28 -8.27 6.65
CA ARG A 179 22.71 -8.25 6.93
C ARG A 179 23.51 -8.92 5.83
N ARG A 180 23.13 -10.12 5.36
CA ARG A 180 23.87 -10.82 4.30
C ARG A 180 23.93 -10.01 3.01
N VAL A 181 22.83 -9.35 2.65
CA VAL A 181 22.78 -8.46 1.48
C VAL A 181 23.68 -7.24 1.70
N ALA A 182 23.60 -6.59 2.86
CA ALA A 182 24.46 -5.45 3.19
C ALA A 182 25.96 -5.83 3.19
N GLU A 183 26.31 -6.94 3.84
CA GLU A 183 27.67 -7.49 3.87
C GLU A 183 28.21 -7.75 2.46
N PHE A 184 27.39 -8.37 1.59
CA PHE A 184 27.76 -8.61 0.20
C PHE A 184 28.07 -7.31 -0.55
N ILE A 185 27.20 -6.29 -0.44
CA ILE A 185 27.41 -4.98 -1.07
C ILE A 185 28.68 -4.31 -0.52
N ILE A 186 28.86 -4.29 0.80
CA ILE A 186 30.04 -3.66 1.45
C ILE A 186 31.33 -4.34 1.00
N VAL A 187 31.37 -5.67 0.95
CA VAL A 187 32.55 -6.42 0.51
C VAL A 187 32.87 -6.14 -0.96
N ILE A 188 31.86 -6.07 -1.83
CA ILE A 188 32.05 -5.67 -3.23
C ILE A 188 32.62 -4.25 -3.31
N CYS A 189 32.06 -3.29 -2.58
CA CYS A 189 32.57 -1.92 -2.55
C CYS A 189 34.03 -1.87 -2.05
N GLY A 190 34.38 -2.65 -1.03
CA GLY A 190 35.75 -2.78 -0.55
C GLY A 190 36.71 -3.35 -1.60
N LEU A 191 36.29 -4.41 -2.31
CA LEU A 191 37.08 -5.00 -3.40
C LEU A 191 37.28 -4.03 -4.57
N VAL A 192 36.24 -3.28 -4.94
CA VAL A 192 36.31 -2.21 -5.93
C VAL A 192 37.28 -1.11 -5.49
N GLY A 193 37.22 -0.71 -4.20
CA GLY A 193 38.14 0.26 -3.63
C GLY A 193 39.60 -0.19 -3.72
N VAL A 194 39.89 -1.45 -3.38
CA VAL A 194 41.23 -2.04 -3.54
C VAL A 194 41.66 -2.01 -5.01
N ALA A 195 40.80 -2.46 -5.94
CA ALA A 195 41.09 -2.47 -7.36
C ALA A 195 41.38 -1.07 -7.92
N MET A 196 40.67 -0.03 -7.45
CA MET A 196 40.91 1.36 -7.85
C MET A 196 42.28 1.89 -7.42
N THR A 197 42.98 1.24 -6.49
CA THR A 197 44.34 1.67 -6.13
C THR A 197 45.30 1.48 -7.31
N PHE A 198 45.12 0.43 -8.12
CA PHE A 198 45.97 0.10 -9.28
C PHE A 198 45.65 0.97 -10.50
N PRO A 199 46.62 1.72 -11.06
CA PRO A 199 46.39 2.61 -12.21
C PRO A 199 45.79 1.91 -13.44
N SER A 200 46.25 0.69 -13.76
CA SER A 200 45.76 -0.12 -14.88
C SER A 200 44.31 -0.57 -14.70
N ALA A 201 43.90 -0.85 -13.47
CA ALA A 201 42.53 -1.27 -13.16
C ALA A 201 41.57 -0.08 -13.07
N ARG A 202 42.03 1.15 -12.76
CA ARG A 202 41.16 2.33 -12.64
C ARG A 202 40.31 2.57 -13.87
N VAL A 203 40.86 2.47 -15.08
CA VAL A 203 40.13 2.74 -16.32
C VAL A 203 39.04 1.68 -16.56
N ALA A 204 39.37 0.40 -16.36
CA ALA A 204 38.42 -0.70 -16.50
C ALA A 204 37.33 -0.67 -15.40
N MET A 205 37.70 -0.32 -14.17
CA MET A 205 36.76 -0.20 -13.06
C MET A 205 35.88 1.04 -13.18
N ALA A 206 36.39 2.14 -13.75
CA ALA A 206 35.59 3.34 -13.99
C ALA A 206 34.48 3.09 -15.00
N SER A 207 34.75 2.36 -16.10
CA SER A 207 33.71 1.99 -17.07
C SER A 207 32.71 0.98 -16.48
N LEU A 208 33.18 0.06 -15.64
CA LEU A 208 32.31 -0.88 -14.93
C LEU A 208 31.44 -0.19 -13.88
N LEU A 209 31.97 0.79 -13.13
CA LEU A 209 31.21 1.59 -12.18
C LEU A 209 30.19 2.49 -12.87
N ALA A 210 30.55 3.05 -14.03
CA ALA A 210 29.62 3.82 -14.84
C ALA A 210 28.41 2.97 -15.29
N SER A 211 28.63 1.71 -15.68
CA SER A 211 27.54 0.79 -16.04
C SER A 211 26.79 0.25 -14.82
N ALA A 212 27.47 0.01 -13.69
CA ALA A 212 26.83 -0.34 -12.42
C ALA A 212 25.93 0.78 -11.88
N GLY A 213 26.22 2.04 -12.22
CA GLY A 213 25.34 3.18 -11.96
C GLY A 213 23.95 2.99 -12.58
N LEU A 214 23.87 2.53 -13.83
CA LEU A 214 22.59 2.24 -14.49
C LEU A 214 21.83 1.11 -13.76
N VAL A 215 22.53 0.04 -13.39
CA VAL A 215 21.94 -1.07 -12.61
C VAL A 215 21.39 -0.56 -11.28
N SER A 216 22.11 0.35 -10.61
CA SER A 216 21.66 0.96 -9.36
C SER A 216 20.41 1.82 -9.53
N VAL A 217 20.29 2.57 -10.63
CA VAL A 217 19.08 3.35 -10.94
C VAL A 217 17.88 2.43 -11.19
N VAL A 218 18.05 1.37 -11.97
CA VAL A 218 16.97 0.38 -12.23
C VAL A 218 16.55 -0.31 -10.94
N ALA A 219 17.50 -0.73 -10.11
CA ALA A 219 17.22 -1.31 -8.80
C ALA A 219 16.52 -0.33 -7.86
N GLY A 220 16.92 0.95 -7.86
CA GLY A 220 16.29 2.02 -7.08
C GLY A 220 14.84 2.28 -7.53
N LEU A 221 14.59 2.30 -8.83
CA LEU A 221 13.26 2.43 -9.40
C LEU A 221 12.36 1.23 -9.03
N ALA A 222 12.91 0.01 -9.07
CA ALA A 222 12.20 -1.19 -8.61
C ALA A 222 11.88 -1.14 -7.10
N ALA A 223 12.75 -0.55 -6.29
CA ALA A 223 12.55 -0.40 -4.85
C ALA A 223 11.66 0.80 -4.44
N GLN A 224 11.26 1.65 -5.39
CA GLN A 224 10.57 2.92 -5.12
C GLN A 224 9.31 2.74 -4.27
N SER A 225 8.48 1.72 -4.54
CA SER A 225 7.25 1.47 -3.79
C SER A 225 7.51 1.02 -2.35
N THR A 226 8.55 0.20 -2.15
CA THR A 226 8.93 -0.32 -0.83
C THR A 226 9.50 0.81 0.04
N LEU A 227 10.40 1.62 -0.52
CA LEU A 227 10.95 2.79 0.16
C LEU A 227 9.86 3.83 0.42
N GLY A 228 8.95 4.07 -0.53
CA GLY A 228 7.81 4.97 -0.36
C GLY A 228 6.92 4.57 0.82
N ASN A 229 6.62 3.27 0.95
CA ASN A 229 5.88 2.75 2.10
C ASN A 229 6.62 2.97 3.42
N LEU A 230 7.92 2.67 3.46
CA LEU A 230 8.75 2.86 4.66
C LEU A 230 8.75 4.33 5.12
N PHE A 231 8.98 5.27 4.20
CA PHE A 231 8.96 6.69 4.51
C PHE A 231 7.58 7.17 4.96
N ALA A 232 6.51 6.68 4.32
CA ALA A 232 5.15 6.99 4.73
C ALA A 232 4.87 6.49 6.16
N GLY A 233 5.30 5.28 6.53
CA GLY A 233 5.16 4.79 7.91
C GLY A 233 5.92 5.63 8.94
N ILE A 234 7.16 6.01 8.65
CA ILE A 234 7.95 6.92 9.51
C ILE A 234 7.23 8.27 9.66
N GLN A 235 6.72 8.81 8.55
CA GLN A 235 5.98 10.07 8.54
C GLN A 235 4.71 9.97 9.39
N LEU A 236 3.90 8.92 9.23
CA LEU A 236 2.68 8.70 10.02
C LEU A 236 2.99 8.60 11.52
N ALA A 237 4.03 7.84 11.89
CA ALA A 237 4.45 7.70 13.28
C ALA A 237 4.98 9.02 13.88
N THR A 238 5.63 9.87 13.08
CA THR A 238 6.20 11.15 13.54
C THR A 238 5.15 12.27 13.61
N THR A 239 4.25 12.31 12.62
CA THR A 239 3.24 13.37 12.50
C THR A 239 2.00 13.12 13.33
N ASP A 240 1.86 11.90 13.88
CA ASP A 240 0.73 11.50 14.72
C ASP A 240 -0.62 11.80 14.02
N ALA A 241 -0.63 11.55 12.70
CA ALA A 241 -1.81 11.77 11.85
C ALA A 241 -2.91 10.75 12.12
N ILE A 242 -2.51 9.56 12.56
CA ILE A 242 -3.35 8.44 12.97
C ILE A 242 -2.71 7.78 14.20
N ARG A 243 -3.54 7.38 15.16
CA ARG A 243 -3.13 6.61 16.34
C ARG A 243 -3.74 5.23 16.31
N VAL A 244 -3.12 4.30 17.05
CA VAL A 244 -3.77 3.02 17.35
C VAL A 244 -5.04 3.32 18.14
N ASP A 245 -6.10 2.58 17.84
CA ASP A 245 -7.47 2.76 18.35
C ASP A 245 -8.23 3.99 17.83
N ASP A 246 -7.69 4.75 16.88
CA ASP A 246 -8.44 5.82 16.22
C ASP A 246 -9.57 5.25 15.34
N VAL A 247 -10.73 5.93 15.33
CA VAL A 247 -11.84 5.62 14.43
C VAL A 247 -11.67 6.43 13.15
N VAL A 248 -11.53 5.72 12.02
CA VAL A 248 -11.28 6.31 10.72
C VAL A 248 -12.23 5.80 9.66
N VAL A 249 -12.51 6.65 8.68
CA VAL A 249 -13.25 6.28 7.47
C VAL A 249 -12.29 6.31 6.29
N VAL A 250 -12.10 5.15 5.67
CA VAL A 250 -11.12 4.89 4.61
C VAL A 250 -11.81 4.10 3.49
N ASN A 251 -11.74 4.58 2.25
CA ASN A 251 -12.45 3.99 1.10
C ASN A 251 -13.94 3.70 1.37
N ASP A 252 -14.66 4.65 1.99
CA ASP A 252 -16.07 4.51 2.39
C ASP A 252 -16.37 3.40 3.40
N GLU A 253 -15.35 2.70 3.91
CA GLU A 253 -15.46 1.74 5.00
C GLU A 253 -15.07 2.41 6.32
N GLN A 254 -15.92 2.25 7.33
CA GLN A 254 -15.64 2.72 8.68
C GLN A 254 -14.96 1.61 9.47
N GLY A 255 -13.91 1.94 10.20
CA GLY A 255 -13.21 1.01 11.07
C GLY A 255 -12.33 1.72 12.07
N PHE A 256 -11.63 0.96 12.89
CA PHE A 256 -10.62 1.49 13.82
C PHE A 256 -9.26 0.89 13.52
N ILE A 257 -8.22 1.65 13.87
CA ILE A 257 -6.85 1.30 13.59
C ILE A 257 -6.34 0.30 14.63
N GLU A 258 -6.06 -0.93 14.21
CA GLU A 258 -5.61 -2.02 15.11
C GLU A 258 -4.08 -2.03 15.25
N GLU A 259 -3.35 -1.83 14.15
CA GLU A 259 -1.88 -1.81 14.15
C GLU A 259 -1.34 -0.81 13.12
N ILE A 260 -0.28 -0.08 13.49
CA ILE A 260 0.48 0.80 12.60
C ILE A 260 1.89 0.22 12.45
N THR A 261 2.22 -0.23 11.24
CA THR A 261 3.56 -0.70 10.88
C THR A 261 4.23 0.31 9.95
N LEU A 262 5.55 0.18 9.79
CA LEU A 262 6.34 0.97 8.85
C LEU A 262 5.86 0.86 7.40
N THR A 263 5.37 -0.29 6.95
CA THR A 263 5.00 -0.51 5.54
C THR A 263 3.50 -0.62 5.30
N TYR A 264 2.70 -0.93 6.33
CA TYR A 264 1.25 -1.04 6.24
C TYR A 264 0.56 -0.62 7.53
N VAL A 265 -0.74 -0.34 7.44
CA VAL A 265 -1.65 -0.05 8.56
C VAL A 265 -2.82 -1.02 8.47
N VAL A 266 -3.22 -1.58 9.62
CA VAL A 266 -4.34 -2.50 9.73
C VAL A 266 -5.55 -1.75 10.27
N VAL A 267 -6.63 -1.74 9.49
CA VAL A 267 -7.93 -1.18 9.88
C VAL A 267 -8.90 -2.33 10.08
N ARG A 268 -9.42 -2.50 11.29
CA ARG A 268 -10.46 -3.50 11.58
C ARG A 268 -11.82 -2.85 11.40
N VAL A 269 -12.56 -3.38 10.44
CA VAL A 269 -13.91 -2.92 10.05
C VAL A 269 -14.91 -3.48 11.05
N TRP A 270 -16.09 -2.86 11.13
CA TRP A 270 -17.18 -3.27 12.03
C TRP A 270 -17.64 -4.72 11.85
N ASP A 271 -17.47 -5.31 10.66
CA ASP A 271 -17.77 -6.73 10.40
C ASP A 271 -16.67 -7.70 10.85
N GLY A 272 -15.63 -7.19 11.51
CA GLY A 272 -14.51 -7.97 12.02
C GLY A 272 -13.40 -8.25 11.00
N ARG A 273 -13.54 -7.85 9.73
CA ARG A 273 -12.46 -7.96 8.74
C ARG A 273 -11.33 -6.98 9.03
N ARG A 274 -10.10 -7.37 8.67
CA ARG A 274 -8.89 -6.56 8.79
C ARG A 274 -8.44 -6.13 7.41
N LEU A 275 -8.63 -4.87 7.09
CA LEU A 275 -8.15 -4.27 5.85
C LEU A 275 -6.71 -3.82 6.04
N ILE A 276 -5.83 -4.32 5.18
CA ILE A 276 -4.40 -3.97 5.20
C ILE A 276 -4.15 -2.94 4.12
N PHE A 277 -3.80 -1.74 4.54
CA PHE A 277 -3.48 -0.64 3.64
C PHE A 277 -1.97 -0.39 3.64
N PRO A 278 -1.33 -0.16 2.48
CA PRO A 278 0.04 0.31 2.45
C PRO A 278 0.14 1.66 3.14
N SER A 279 1.22 1.92 3.88
CA SER A 279 1.36 3.19 4.62
C SER A 279 1.30 4.41 3.70
N THR A 280 1.72 4.27 2.43
CA THR A 280 1.57 5.34 1.41
C THR A 280 0.13 5.77 1.17
N TYR A 281 -0.85 4.90 1.40
CA TYR A 281 -2.25 5.24 1.19
C TYR A 281 -2.66 6.44 2.05
N PHE A 282 -2.27 6.46 3.33
CA PHE A 282 -2.64 7.52 4.28
C PHE A 282 -1.88 8.83 4.08
N THR A 283 -0.78 8.82 3.32
CA THR A 283 -0.06 10.04 2.96
C THR A 283 -0.50 10.62 1.62
N GLN A 284 -1.10 9.80 0.75
CA GLN A 284 -1.51 10.19 -0.60
C GLN A 284 -3.02 10.45 -0.73
N ASN A 285 -3.85 9.76 0.06
CA ASN A 285 -5.31 9.83 -0.03
C ASN A 285 -5.90 10.54 1.19
N PRO A 286 -6.97 11.33 1.02
CA PRO A 286 -7.70 11.89 2.15
C PRO A 286 -8.43 10.77 2.91
N PHE A 287 -8.48 10.91 4.23
CA PHE A 287 -9.25 10.05 5.13
C PHE A 287 -9.90 10.92 6.21
N ALA A 288 -11.02 10.45 6.78
CA ALA A 288 -11.66 11.12 7.89
C ALA A 288 -11.23 10.45 9.20
N ASN A 289 -10.63 11.21 10.12
CA ASN A 289 -10.33 10.74 11.48
C ASN A 289 -11.35 11.35 12.44
N TRP A 290 -12.13 10.50 13.08
CA TRP A 290 -13.24 10.88 13.94
C TRP A 290 -12.83 10.99 15.43
N SER A 291 -11.62 10.58 15.80
CA SER A 291 -11.11 10.58 17.19
C SER A 291 -9.96 11.55 17.45
N ARG A 292 -9.41 12.22 16.42
CA ARG A 292 -8.19 13.05 16.50
C ARG A 292 -8.23 14.19 17.54
N ARG A 293 -9.38 14.82 17.76
CA ARG A 293 -9.54 15.95 18.72
C ARG A 293 -10.47 15.63 19.88
N GLY A 294 -10.70 14.34 20.12
CA GLY A 294 -11.64 13.83 21.11
C GLY A 294 -12.65 12.90 20.47
N SER A 295 -13.32 12.11 21.30
CA SER A 295 -14.39 11.18 20.93
C SER A 295 -15.74 11.88 20.64
N GLN A 296 -15.78 13.17 20.97
CA GLN A 296 -16.92 14.04 20.90
C GLN A 296 -17.28 14.36 19.44
N LEU A 297 -18.39 13.80 18.96
CA LEU A 297 -18.81 13.86 17.56
C LEU A 297 -20.21 14.46 17.45
N THR A 298 -20.50 15.07 16.30
CA THR A 298 -21.86 15.50 15.93
C THR A 298 -22.33 14.63 14.79
N GLY A 299 -23.32 13.79 15.06
CA GLY A 299 -23.98 13.00 14.04
C GLY A 299 -25.16 13.76 13.47
N THR A 300 -25.39 13.61 12.17
CA THR A 300 -26.60 14.15 11.52
C THR A 300 -27.39 13.04 10.84
N PHE A 301 -28.71 13.20 10.79
CA PHE A 301 -29.57 12.35 9.98
C PHE A 301 -30.74 13.17 9.42
N THR A 302 -31.33 12.70 8.33
CA THR A 302 -32.42 13.38 7.63
C THR A 302 -33.70 12.57 7.68
N ILE A 303 -34.84 13.24 7.80
CA ILE A 303 -36.18 12.67 7.68
C ILE A 303 -36.93 13.48 6.62
N ASP A 304 -37.57 12.79 5.67
CA ASP A 304 -38.45 13.43 4.69
C ASP A 304 -39.89 13.44 5.22
N LEU A 305 -40.53 14.60 5.18
CA LEU A 305 -41.89 14.85 5.68
C LEU A 305 -42.75 15.53 4.61
N ASP A 306 -44.08 15.61 4.80
CA ASP A 306 -44.97 16.42 3.97
C ASP A 306 -44.81 17.93 4.29
N TRP A 307 -45.20 18.79 3.35
CA TRP A 307 -45.23 20.25 3.51
C TRP A 307 -46.02 20.76 4.73
N ARG A 308 -46.94 19.95 5.24
CA ARG A 308 -47.74 20.27 6.43
C ARG A 308 -47.02 19.95 7.74
N ALA A 309 -45.77 19.51 7.71
CA ALA A 309 -45.03 19.11 8.91
C ALA A 309 -44.89 20.25 9.94
N PRO A 310 -45.29 20.03 11.21
CA PRO A 310 -45.16 21.04 12.25
C PRO A 310 -43.72 21.07 12.79
N VAL A 311 -42.82 21.80 12.10
CA VAL A 311 -41.38 21.86 12.43
C VAL A 311 -41.13 22.35 13.87
N ALA A 312 -41.96 23.28 14.37
CA ALA A 312 -41.83 23.78 15.74
C ALA A 312 -42.14 22.70 16.80
N ALA A 313 -43.17 21.89 16.56
CA ALA A 313 -43.50 20.77 17.44
C ALA A 313 -42.45 19.66 17.36
N LEU A 314 -41.91 19.40 16.16
CA LEU A 314 -40.81 18.46 15.95
C LEU A 314 -39.55 18.88 16.74
N ARG A 315 -39.21 20.17 16.77
CA ARG A 315 -38.11 20.70 17.59
C ARG A 315 -38.33 20.43 19.07
N ALA A 316 -39.53 20.74 19.58
CA ALA A 316 -39.87 20.52 20.98
C ALA A 316 -39.80 19.02 21.36
N GLU A 317 -40.24 18.14 20.46
CA GLU A 317 -40.18 16.70 20.70
C GLU A 317 -38.75 16.15 20.72
N VAL A 318 -37.88 16.62 19.81
CA VAL A 318 -36.45 16.28 19.85
C VAL A 318 -35.82 16.69 21.18
N GLU A 319 -36.12 17.89 21.67
CA GLU A 319 -35.62 18.38 22.96
C GLU A 319 -36.17 17.56 24.15
N ARG A 320 -37.44 17.16 24.10
CA ARG A 320 -38.06 16.27 25.09
C ARG A 320 -37.39 14.90 25.13
N ILE A 321 -37.08 14.31 23.98
CA ILE A 321 -36.39 13.01 23.89
C ILE A 321 -34.96 13.13 24.42
N LEU A 322 -34.25 14.19 24.03
CA LEU A 322 -32.86 14.41 24.44
C LEU A 322 -32.73 14.66 25.95
N SER A 323 -33.64 15.43 26.56
CA SER A 323 -33.66 15.66 28.01
C SER A 323 -33.95 14.40 28.83
N GLY A 324 -34.61 13.40 28.23
CA GLY A 324 -34.83 12.09 28.84
C GLY A 324 -33.71 11.06 28.63
N SER A 325 -32.72 11.36 27.77
CA SER A 325 -31.64 10.42 27.44
C SER A 325 -30.42 10.63 28.32
N SER A 326 -29.91 9.55 28.93
CA SER A 326 -28.69 9.58 29.75
C SER A 326 -27.40 9.67 28.92
N VAL A 327 -27.48 9.47 27.60
CA VAL A 327 -26.34 9.33 26.68
C VAL A 327 -25.98 10.66 26.01
N TRP A 328 -26.87 11.66 26.07
CA TRP A 328 -26.66 12.95 25.44
C TRP A 328 -25.70 13.84 26.25
N ASP A 329 -24.80 14.52 25.57
CA ASP A 329 -23.73 15.32 26.17
C ASP A 329 -24.06 16.81 26.34
N GLY A 330 -25.26 17.23 25.92
CA GLY A 330 -25.76 18.59 26.10
C GLY A 330 -25.15 19.67 25.18
N ARG A 331 -24.27 19.32 24.24
CA ARG A 331 -23.48 20.33 23.49
C ARG A 331 -24.21 20.93 22.30
N VAL A 332 -24.74 20.08 21.42
CA VAL A 332 -25.37 20.49 20.16
C VAL A 332 -26.61 19.63 19.93
N ALA A 333 -27.74 20.31 19.76
CA ALA A 333 -28.97 19.75 19.21
C ALA A 333 -29.54 20.79 18.24
N SER A 334 -29.64 20.45 16.96
CA SER A 334 -30.31 21.30 15.97
C SER A 334 -31.24 20.48 15.10
N VAL A 335 -32.33 21.11 14.67
CA VAL A 335 -33.31 20.53 13.75
C VAL A 335 -33.50 21.56 12.66
N ASP A 336 -33.01 21.33 11.46
CA ASP A 336 -33.01 22.31 10.40
C ASP A 336 -33.70 21.75 9.17
N VAL A 337 -34.53 22.55 8.51
CA VAL A 337 -35.08 22.18 7.20
C VAL A 337 -33.98 22.40 6.18
N THR A 338 -33.48 21.32 5.59
CA THR A 338 -32.33 21.37 4.65
C THR A 338 -32.76 21.48 3.20
N ASP A 339 -33.88 20.88 2.83
CA ASP A 339 -34.39 20.90 1.47
C ASP A 339 -35.92 20.85 1.45
N THR A 340 -36.50 21.42 0.40
CA THR A 340 -37.94 21.44 0.14
C THR A 340 -38.20 21.07 -1.33
N SER A 341 -37.69 19.91 -1.75
CA SER A 341 -37.75 19.44 -3.13
C SER A 341 -38.73 18.26 -3.29
N ALA A 342 -39.19 18.02 -4.52
CA ALA A 342 -39.97 16.85 -4.93
C ALA A 342 -41.29 16.58 -4.15
N GLY A 343 -41.90 17.60 -3.55
CA GLY A 343 -43.16 17.43 -2.81
C GLY A 343 -42.98 16.99 -1.35
N THR A 344 -41.75 16.92 -0.85
CA THR A 344 -41.41 16.65 0.55
C THR A 344 -40.55 17.76 1.15
N VAL A 345 -40.54 17.84 2.48
CA VAL A 345 -39.69 18.71 3.28
C VAL A 345 -38.68 17.83 4.00
N THR A 346 -37.40 17.95 3.65
CA THR A 346 -36.32 17.20 4.29
C THR A 346 -35.84 17.96 5.52
N VAL A 347 -36.04 17.36 6.68
CA VAL A 347 -35.59 17.89 7.97
C VAL A 347 -34.34 17.13 8.41
N ARG A 348 -33.26 17.86 8.67
CA ARG A 348 -32.02 17.34 9.22
C ARG A 348 -31.98 17.57 10.73
N VAL A 349 -31.77 16.50 11.48
CA VAL A 349 -31.52 16.54 12.92
C VAL A 349 -30.04 16.30 13.16
N ALA A 350 -29.39 17.20 13.91
CA ALA A 350 -27.99 17.12 14.30
C ALA A 350 -27.88 17.01 15.81
N VAL A 351 -27.16 15.99 16.31
CA VAL A 351 -26.96 15.76 17.74
C VAL A 351 -25.51 15.43 18.05
N SER A 352 -25.01 15.98 19.15
CA SER A 352 -23.70 15.64 19.69
C SER A 352 -23.76 14.48 20.67
N GLY A 353 -22.65 13.75 20.79
CA GLY A 353 -22.48 12.71 21.79
C GLY A 353 -21.01 12.57 22.20
N ALA A 354 -20.79 11.89 23.32
CA ALA A 354 -19.47 11.71 23.92
C ALA A 354 -18.56 10.79 23.08
N ASN A 355 -19.12 9.76 22.45
CA ASN A 355 -18.43 8.82 21.56
C ASN A 355 -19.24 8.57 20.27
N ASN A 356 -18.61 7.99 19.24
CA ASN A 356 -19.31 7.60 18.01
C ASN A 356 -20.48 6.63 18.28
N ALA A 357 -20.26 5.62 19.13
CA ALA A 357 -21.29 4.65 19.50
C ALA A 357 -22.50 5.33 20.17
N ASP A 358 -22.24 6.31 21.03
CA ASP A 358 -23.27 7.08 21.75
C ASP A 358 -24.07 7.94 20.76
N VAL A 359 -23.40 8.62 19.83
CA VAL A 359 -24.04 9.38 18.75
C VAL A 359 -24.93 8.49 17.91
N PHE A 360 -24.44 7.33 17.48
CA PHE A 360 -25.22 6.39 16.67
C PHE A 360 -26.46 5.89 17.42
N THR A 361 -26.28 5.53 18.70
CA THR A 361 -27.38 5.10 19.58
C THR A 361 -28.44 6.19 19.73
N LEU A 362 -28.02 7.44 19.98
CA LEU A 362 -28.92 8.59 20.07
C LEU A 362 -29.68 8.83 18.77
N GLN A 363 -29.02 8.69 17.62
CA GLN A 363 -29.70 8.82 16.33
C GLN A 363 -30.75 7.74 16.11
N CYS A 364 -30.48 6.49 16.48
CA CYS A 364 -31.47 5.41 16.39
C CYS A 364 -32.66 5.69 17.32
N GLN A 365 -32.39 6.02 18.58
CA GLN A 365 -33.43 6.37 19.55
C GLN A 365 -34.30 7.54 19.06
N LEU A 366 -33.69 8.61 18.56
CA LEU A 366 -34.42 9.74 17.97
C LEU A 366 -35.25 9.33 16.77
N ARG A 367 -34.72 8.52 15.84
CA ARG A 367 -35.51 8.06 14.69
C ARG A 367 -36.73 7.26 15.13
N GLU A 368 -36.56 6.33 16.07
CA GLU A 368 -37.64 5.46 16.56
C GLU A 368 -38.73 6.27 17.26
N GLU A 369 -38.35 7.15 18.18
CA GLU A 369 -39.28 7.99 18.95
C GLU A 369 -39.97 9.05 18.07
N LEU A 370 -39.24 9.70 17.15
CA LEU A 370 -39.84 10.68 16.23
C LEU A 370 -40.82 10.02 15.27
N VAL A 371 -40.54 8.82 14.78
CA VAL A 371 -41.48 8.06 13.94
C VAL A 371 -42.73 7.71 14.75
N ALA A 372 -42.59 7.24 15.99
CA ALA A 372 -43.72 6.94 16.86
C ALA A 372 -44.56 8.18 17.20
N TRP A 373 -43.91 9.32 17.44
CA TRP A 373 -44.57 10.60 17.69
C TRP A 373 -45.31 11.12 16.44
N LEU A 374 -44.67 11.10 15.27
CA LEU A 374 -45.30 11.50 14.00
C LEU A 374 -46.56 10.67 13.70
N GLN A 375 -46.52 9.37 13.98
CA GLN A 375 -47.68 8.49 13.80
C GLN A 375 -48.83 8.77 14.78
N ARG A 376 -48.55 9.25 16.00
CA ARG A 376 -49.58 9.53 17.02
C ARG A 376 -50.16 10.94 16.90
N GLU A 377 -49.31 11.95 16.76
CA GLU A 377 -49.68 13.36 16.93
C GLU A 377 -49.75 14.13 15.61
N ALA A 378 -48.94 13.75 14.60
CA ALA A 378 -48.94 14.41 13.30
C ALA A 378 -49.03 13.45 12.08
N PRO A 379 -50.07 12.60 11.95
CA PRO A 379 -50.20 11.67 10.81
C PRO A 379 -50.29 12.37 9.44
N TYR A 380 -50.63 13.66 9.42
CA TYR A 380 -50.68 14.50 8.22
C TYR A 380 -49.31 14.97 7.75
N ALA A 381 -48.27 14.88 8.58
CA ALA A 381 -46.90 15.26 8.27
C ALA A 381 -46.10 14.13 7.61
N LEU A 382 -46.65 12.91 7.56
CA LEU A 382 -46.02 11.79 6.86
C LEU A 382 -46.02 12.05 5.33
N PRO A 383 -44.97 11.66 4.60
CA PRO A 383 -44.90 11.86 3.15
C PRO A 383 -46.12 11.30 2.42
N ARG A 384 -46.77 12.14 1.60
CA ARG A 384 -47.95 11.76 0.81
C ARG A 384 -47.77 12.16 -0.65
N THR A 385 -48.10 11.25 -1.56
CA THR A 385 -48.21 11.57 -2.98
C THR A 385 -49.58 12.16 -3.25
N ARG A 386 -49.63 13.43 -3.70
CA ARG A 386 -50.88 14.07 -4.13
C ARG A 386 -51.06 13.82 -5.63
N VAL A 387 -52.14 13.14 -5.99
CA VAL A 387 -52.53 12.92 -7.39
C VAL A 387 -53.76 13.76 -7.64
N GLU A 388 -53.62 14.80 -8.45
CA GLU A 388 -54.76 15.53 -9.00
C GLU A 388 -55.20 14.78 -10.26
N VAL A 389 -56.35 14.10 -10.17
CA VAL A 389 -56.95 13.41 -11.33
C VAL A 389 -57.80 14.45 -12.05
N ASP A 390 -57.26 15.00 -13.14
CA ASP A 390 -58.00 15.92 -13.99
C ASP A 390 -58.96 15.10 -14.86
N ASN A 391 -60.24 15.08 -14.47
CA ASN A 391 -61.29 14.46 -15.27
C ASN A 391 -61.62 15.40 -16.42
N VAL A 392 -60.92 15.23 -17.54
CA VAL A 392 -61.24 15.93 -18.78
C VAL A 392 -62.55 15.32 -19.33
N ASP A 393 -63.67 15.95 -19.00
CA ASP A 393 -64.97 15.64 -19.62
C ASP A 393 -64.91 16.03 -21.11
N VAL A 394 -64.66 15.05 -21.96
CA VAL A 394 -64.72 15.21 -23.42
C VAL A 394 -66.19 15.39 -23.81
N ALA A 395 -66.68 16.64 -23.79
CA ALA A 395 -68.07 16.98 -24.08
C ALA A 395 -68.51 16.72 -25.55
N HIS A 396 -67.56 16.43 -26.44
CA HIS A 396 -67.82 16.01 -27.81
C HIS A 396 -66.66 15.15 -28.27
N ASP A 397 -66.92 13.89 -28.57
CA ASP A 397 -65.96 13.02 -29.23
C ASP A 397 -66.17 13.17 -30.76
N PRO A 398 -65.39 14.01 -31.48
CA PRO A 398 -65.52 14.14 -32.93
C PRO A 398 -64.91 12.94 -33.66
N THR A 399 -64.38 11.92 -32.96
CA THR A 399 -63.74 10.77 -33.63
C THR A 399 -64.69 9.95 -34.50
N PRO A 400 -65.97 9.70 -34.18
CA PRO A 400 -66.85 8.95 -35.07
C PRO A 400 -67.14 9.72 -36.36
N GLU A 401 -67.37 11.04 -36.27
CA GLU A 401 -67.65 11.89 -37.44
C GLU A 401 -66.41 12.15 -38.30
N LYS A 402 -65.23 12.34 -37.67
CA LYS A 402 -63.96 12.46 -38.42
C LYS A 402 -63.60 11.14 -39.10
N VAL A 403 -63.82 10.01 -38.45
CA VAL A 403 -63.57 8.68 -39.04
C VAL A 403 -64.57 8.39 -40.17
N ALA A 404 -65.85 8.75 -40.01
CA ALA A 404 -66.86 8.62 -41.06
C ALA A 404 -66.54 9.51 -42.28
N ARG A 405 -66.12 10.75 -42.06
CA ARG A 405 -65.73 11.68 -43.13
C ARG A 405 -64.46 11.23 -43.86
N LEU A 406 -63.45 10.75 -43.13
CA LEU A 406 -62.24 10.17 -43.75
C LEU A 406 -62.56 8.89 -44.53
N ALA A 407 -63.48 8.06 -44.03
CA ALA A 407 -63.92 6.86 -44.73
C ALA A 407 -64.66 7.22 -46.03
N GLU A 408 -65.47 8.27 -46.04
CA GLU A 408 -66.18 8.76 -47.23
C GLU A 408 -65.22 9.42 -48.25
N GLU A 409 -64.21 10.15 -47.77
CA GLU A 409 -63.13 10.72 -48.57
C GLU A 409 -62.26 9.62 -49.22
N LEU A 410 -61.96 8.54 -48.49
CA LEU A 410 -61.26 7.38 -49.06
C LEU A 410 -62.09 6.63 -50.09
N VAL A 411 -63.41 6.48 -49.89
CA VAL A 411 -64.31 5.81 -50.84
C VAL A 411 -64.47 6.61 -52.14
N THR A 412 -64.46 7.94 -52.07
CA THR A 412 -64.51 8.83 -53.24
C THR A 412 -63.21 8.85 -54.02
N LEU A 413 -62.05 8.73 -53.36
CA LEU A 413 -60.74 8.59 -53.99
C LEU A 413 -60.49 7.18 -54.59
N GLN A 414 -61.21 6.16 -54.11
CA GLN A 414 -61.04 4.77 -54.56
C GLN A 414 -61.94 4.37 -55.74
N LYS A 415 -62.88 5.25 -56.16
CA LYS A 415 -63.60 5.06 -57.42
C LYS A 415 -62.71 5.54 -58.59
N PRO A 416 -62.25 4.65 -59.48
CA PRO A 416 -61.49 5.08 -60.64
C PRO A 416 -62.47 5.71 -61.64
N ASN A 417 -62.36 7.03 -61.86
CA ASN A 417 -62.83 7.61 -63.11
C ASN A 417 -61.99 6.99 -64.22
N ALA A 418 -62.60 6.06 -64.96
CA ALA A 418 -62.22 5.79 -66.32
C ALA A 418 -62.41 7.09 -67.10
N ASP A 419 -61.32 7.85 -67.24
CA ASP A 419 -60.80 8.23 -68.56
C ASP A 419 -59.73 9.32 -68.40
N GLY A 420 -58.50 8.94 -68.74
CA GLY A 420 -57.47 9.80 -69.32
C GLY A 420 -56.89 10.93 -68.48
N VAL A 421 -55.77 10.69 -67.79
CA VAL A 421 -54.66 11.65 -67.66
C VAL A 421 -53.32 10.91 -67.52
N GLU A 422 -52.35 11.28 -68.36
CA GLU A 422 -50.91 11.07 -68.18
C GLU A 422 -50.23 12.47 -68.22
N PRO A 423 -48.97 12.65 -67.77
CA PRO A 423 -48.60 12.86 -66.37
C PRO A 423 -47.82 14.18 -66.17
N VAL A 424 -48.01 14.90 -65.07
CA VAL A 424 -47.06 15.97 -64.67
C VAL A 424 -47.00 16.10 -63.15
N GLY A 425 -45.78 16.08 -62.61
CA GLY A 425 -45.47 16.68 -61.32
C GLY A 425 -45.18 15.68 -60.21
N GLU A 426 -43.92 15.30 -60.13
CA GLU A 426 -43.30 14.44 -59.13
C GLU A 426 -43.61 14.89 -57.68
N THR A 427 -44.57 14.17 -57.09
CA THR A 427 -44.50 13.58 -55.74
C THR A 427 -43.96 14.44 -54.60
N THR A 428 -44.82 15.29 -54.02
CA THR A 428 -44.80 15.47 -52.55
C THR A 428 -45.49 14.25 -51.94
N ALA A 429 -44.80 13.11 -51.97
CA ALA A 429 -45.19 11.95 -51.21
C ALA A 429 -45.14 12.34 -49.73
N VAL A 430 -46.32 12.36 -49.11
CA VAL A 430 -46.49 12.17 -47.67
C VAL A 430 -45.56 11.04 -47.25
N GLN A 431 -44.47 11.40 -46.57
CA GLN A 431 -43.55 10.43 -46.01
C GLN A 431 -44.34 9.58 -45.01
N ARG A 432 -44.60 8.33 -45.40
CA ARG A 432 -44.80 7.23 -44.45
C ARG A 432 -43.67 7.31 -43.41
N PRO A 433 -43.92 7.00 -42.12
CA PRO A 433 -42.83 6.87 -41.17
C PRO A 433 -41.83 5.89 -41.78
N ILE A 434 -40.63 6.37 -42.05
CA ILE A 434 -39.54 5.59 -42.61
C ILE A 434 -39.33 4.43 -41.62
N ALA A 435 -39.55 3.21 -42.08
CA ALA A 435 -39.36 1.99 -41.30
C ALA A 435 -37.87 1.71 -40.96
N ASP A 436 -36.97 2.67 -41.18
CA ASP A 436 -35.53 2.60 -40.93
C ASP A 436 -34.94 3.97 -40.54
N ASP A 437 -35.53 4.66 -39.56
CA ASP A 437 -34.86 5.82 -38.96
C ASP A 437 -33.71 5.32 -38.04
N PRO A 438 -32.42 5.60 -38.35
CA PRO A 438 -31.30 5.06 -37.59
C PRO A 438 -31.29 5.53 -36.13
N ILE A 439 -31.91 6.66 -35.82
CA ILE A 439 -31.97 7.23 -34.47
C ILE A 439 -33.01 6.49 -33.64
N GLU A 440 -34.20 6.22 -34.18
CA GLU A 440 -35.26 5.49 -33.48
C GLU A 440 -34.90 4.00 -33.36
N ALA A 441 -34.28 3.42 -34.39
CA ALA A 441 -33.69 2.08 -34.33
C ALA A 441 -32.54 2.00 -33.30
N ALA A 442 -31.70 3.04 -33.17
CA ALA A 442 -30.68 3.10 -32.12
C ALA A 442 -31.30 3.24 -30.73
N ARG A 443 -32.38 4.00 -30.58
CA ARG A 443 -33.10 4.18 -29.32
C ARG A 443 -33.75 2.87 -28.86
N LEU A 444 -34.43 2.16 -29.77
CA LEU A 444 -35.01 0.85 -29.51
C LEU A 444 -33.94 -0.21 -29.22
N ARG A 445 -32.80 -0.21 -29.94
CA ARG A 445 -31.65 -1.08 -29.64
C ARG A 445 -31.02 -0.75 -28.28
N ALA A 446 -30.96 0.52 -27.88
CA ALA A 446 -30.43 0.93 -26.58
C ALA A 446 -31.35 0.48 -25.43
N VAL A 447 -32.66 0.64 -25.58
CA VAL A 447 -33.67 0.17 -24.62
C VAL A 447 -33.66 -1.36 -24.53
N ALA A 448 -33.55 -2.06 -25.66
CA ALA A 448 -33.44 -3.52 -25.70
C ALA A 448 -32.12 -4.03 -25.07
N LYS A 449 -30.98 -3.37 -25.33
CA LYS A 449 -29.69 -3.67 -24.68
C LYS A 449 -29.75 -3.41 -23.18
N GLY A 450 -30.42 -2.34 -22.72
CA GLY A 450 -30.64 -2.05 -21.30
C GLY A 450 -31.42 -3.16 -20.60
N ARG A 451 -32.56 -3.59 -21.17
CA ARG A 451 -33.36 -4.71 -20.64
C ARG A 451 -32.60 -6.04 -20.66
N ALA A 452 -31.81 -6.31 -21.70
CA ALA A 452 -30.98 -7.51 -21.79
C ALA A 452 -29.84 -7.52 -20.76
N LYS A 453 -29.18 -6.37 -20.53
CA LYS A 453 -28.12 -6.21 -19.52
C LYS A 453 -28.67 -6.40 -18.11
N LEU A 454 -29.86 -5.84 -17.83
CA LEU A 454 -30.56 -6.05 -16.56
C LEU A 454 -30.94 -7.52 -16.34
N ARG A 455 -31.42 -8.21 -17.39
CA ARG A 455 -31.72 -9.64 -17.34
C ARG A 455 -30.47 -10.50 -17.11
N ARG A 456 -29.33 -10.15 -17.72
CA ARG A 456 -28.04 -10.84 -17.47
C ARG A 456 -27.54 -10.60 -16.05
N ALA A 457 -27.57 -9.36 -15.56
CA ALA A 457 -27.18 -9.03 -14.19
C ALA A 457 -28.04 -9.78 -13.15
N ARG A 458 -29.35 -9.92 -13.42
CA ARG A 458 -30.26 -10.70 -12.55
C ARG A 458 -29.94 -12.20 -12.59
N ARG A 459 -29.63 -12.76 -13.77
CA ARG A 459 -29.19 -14.17 -13.90
C ARG A 459 -27.83 -14.43 -13.24
N ASP A 460 -26.88 -13.52 -13.36
CA ASP A 460 -25.55 -13.63 -12.73
C ASP A 460 -25.65 -13.55 -11.21
N LYS A 461 -26.54 -12.71 -10.68
CA LYS A 461 -26.80 -12.63 -9.23
C LYS A 461 -27.39 -13.95 -8.70
N VAL A 462 -28.30 -14.58 -9.46
CA VAL A 462 -28.85 -15.91 -9.12
C VAL A 462 -27.79 -17.01 -9.27
N ARG A 463 -26.95 -16.96 -10.31
CA ARG A 463 -25.87 -17.94 -10.53
C ARG A 463 -24.80 -17.85 -9.44
N ARG A 464 -24.41 -16.64 -9.03
CA ARG A 464 -23.48 -16.43 -7.90
C ARG A 464 -24.06 -16.96 -6.59
N ARG A 465 -25.35 -16.76 -6.32
CA ARG A 465 -26.00 -17.38 -5.15
C ARG A 465 -25.96 -18.91 -5.21
N ARG A 466 -26.16 -19.52 -6.38
CA ARG A 466 -26.05 -20.98 -6.54
C ARG A 466 -24.63 -21.50 -6.39
N ILE A 467 -23.62 -20.77 -6.88
CA ILE A 467 -22.20 -21.14 -6.71
C ILE A 467 -21.83 -21.04 -5.23
N LEU A 468 -22.14 -19.93 -4.57
CA LEU A 468 -21.89 -19.75 -3.13
C LEU A 468 -22.62 -20.80 -2.28
N ALA A 469 -23.85 -21.18 -2.63
CA ALA A 469 -24.57 -22.25 -1.93
C ALA A 469 -23.97 -23.65 -2.19
N ARG A 470 -23.40 -23.88 -3.38
CA ARG A 470 -22.71 -25.14 -3.70
C ARG A 470 -21.36 -25.22 -2.99
N ASP A 471 -20.60 -24.13 -2.97
CA ASP A 471 -19.32 -24.04 -2.26
C ASP A 471 -19.53 -24.18 -0.75
N ALA A 472 -20.57 -23.56 -0.18
CA ALA A 472 -20.95 -23.76 1.22
C ALA A 472 -21.36 -25.22 1.54
N ALA A 473 -22.01 -25.92 0.61
CA ALA A 473 -22.33 -27.33 0.76
C ALA A 473 -21.13 -28.27 0.57
N GLN A 474 -20.13 -27.87 -0.24
CA GLN A 474 -18.89 -28.60 -0.44
C GLN A 474 -17.91 -28.40 0.74
N ASP A 475 -17.83 -27.19 1.30
CA ASP A 475 -17.04 -26.90 2.50
C ASP A 475 -17.62 -27.57 3.75
N GLY A 476 -18.95 -27.72 3.81
CA GLY A 476 -19.62 -28.53 4.86
C GLY A 476 -19.38 -30.04 4.74
N ALA A 477 -19.06 -30.56 3.55
CA ALA A 477 -18.81 -31.99 3.33
C ALA A 477 -17.33 -32.40 3.52
N VAL A 478 -16.41 -31.42 3.59
CA VAL A 478 -14.97 -31.66 3.83
C VAL A 478 -14.61 -31.53 5.33
N ALA A 479 -15.56 -31.09 6.17
CA ALA A 479 -15.39 -30.93 7.62
C ALA A 479 -15.92 -32.12 8.46
N ASP A 480 -16.06 -33.31 7.89
CA ASP A 480 -16.36 -34.54 8.65
C ASP A 480 -15.12 -35.44 8.69
N GLY A 481 -14.23 -35.16 9.64
CA GLY A 481 -12.97 -35.85 9.78
C GLY A 481 -12.14 -35.34 10.95
N SER A 482 -12.66 -35.39 12.16
CA SER A 482 -11.92 -35.78 13.38
C SER A 482 -12.71 -35.49 14.67
N ASP A 483 -12.87 -36.55 15.45
CA ASP A 483 -13.03 -36.66 16.90
C ASP A 483 -13.82 -35.60 17.70
N THR A 484 -15.01 -36.05 18.08
CA THR A 484 -15.80 -35.60 19.24
C THR A 484 -15.05 -35.82 20.56
N PRO A 485 -15.34 -35.02 21.60
CA PRO A 485 -15.87 -35.64 22.81
C PRO A 485 -17.18 -34.99 23.31
N ALA A 486 -18.09 -35.85 23.74
CA ALA A 486 -19.43 -35.59 24.28
C ALA A 486 -19.38 -34.72 25.56
N ARG A 487 -20.38 -33.87 25.88
CA ARG A 487 -21.70 -34.13 26.52
C ARG A 487 -22.26 -32.76 27.03
N PRO A 488 -23.49 -32.58 27.58
CA PRO A 488 -24.79 -33.26 27.46
C PRO A 488 -25.91 -32.37 26.85
N ALA A 489 -27.02 -33.03 26.53
CA ALA A 489 -28.28 -32.50 26.00
C ALA A 489 -28.98 -31.45 26.89
N ALA A 490 -29.50 -30.42 26.25
CA ALA A 490 -30.62 -29.62 26.72
C ALA A 490 -31.59 -29.39 25.55
N ASP A 491 -32.84 -29.64 25.89
CA ASP A 491 -34.07 -29.68 25.12
C ASP A 491 -34.46 -28.30 24.57
N THR A 492 -34.73 -28.18 23.26
CA THR A 492 -35.73 -27.27 22.65
C THR A 492 -35.79 -27.56 21.14
N ASP A 493 -36.82 -28.31 20.75
CA ASP A 493 -37.37 -28.36 19.40
C ASP A 493 -37.91 -26.97 19.01
N GLU A 494 -37.25 -26.27 18.09
CA GLU A 494 -37.90 -25.28 17.21
C GLU A 494 -37.02 -25.02 15.97
N ALA A 495 -36.85 -26.05 15.14
CA ALA A 495 -36.24 -25.92 13.83
C ALA A 495 -37.25 -25.29 12.86
N THR A 496 -36.88 -24.11 12.34
CA THR A 496 -37.57 -23.37 11.28
C THR A 496 -37.54 -24.20 9.98
N GLY A 497 -38.57 -25.02 9.79
CA GLY A 497 -38.80 -25.80 8.58
C GLY A 497 -39.14 -24.90 7.39
N VAL A 498 -38.31 -24.94 6.36
CA VAL A 498 -38.60 -24.38 5.05
C VAL A 498 -39.80 -25.13 4.46
N ILE A 499 -40.96 -24.48 4.42
CA ILE A 499 -42.20 -25.05 3.88
C ILE A 499 -41.96 -25.46 2.42
N SER A 500 -42.33 -26.70 2.09
CA SER A 500 -42.21 -27.23 0.74
C SER A 500 -43.16 -26.51 -0.22
N THR A 501 -42.78 -26.38 -1.49
CA THR A 501 -43.56 -25.63 -2.51
C THR A 501 -44.99 -26.17 -2.67
N GLN A 502 -45.24 -27.43 -2.34
CA GLN A 502 -46.58 -28.04 -2.40
C GLN A 502 -47.48 -27.61 -1.23
N GLU A 503 -46.93 -27.43 -0.03
CA GLU A 503 -47.68 -26.95 1.14
C GLU A 503 -48.00 -25.45 1.05
N GLN A 504 -47.12 -24.66 0.42
CA GLN A 504 -47.44 -23.27 0.09
C GLN A 504 -48.58 -23.14 -0.93
N GLN A 505 -48.66 -24.06 -1.90
CA GLN A 505 -49.74 -24.07 -2.89
C GLN A 505 -51.09 -24.41 -2.21
N ALA A 506 -51.10 -25.40 -1.31
CA ALA A 506 -52.29 -25.79 -0.55
C ALA A 506 -52.79 -24.67 0.39
N TYR A 507 -51.89 -23.89 1.00
CA TYR A 507 -52.25 -22.77 1.85
C TYR A 507 -52.82 -21.58 1.05
N LEU A 508 -52.31 -21.34 -0.17
CA LEU A 508 -52.82 -20.31 -1.07
C LEU A 508 -54.21 -20.67 -1.62
N ASP A 509 -54.45 -21.95 -1.92
CA ASP A 509 -55.77 -22.43 -2.37
C ASP A 509 -56.81 -22.40 -1.23
N ALA A 510 -56.39 -22.61 0.02
CA ALA A 510 -57.27 -22.55 1.19
C ALA A 510 -57.68 -21.11 1.59
N ASN A 511 -56.88 -20.09 1.25
CA ASN A 511 -57.08 -18.70 1.70
C ASN A 511 -57.33 -17.68 0.57
N SER A 512 -57.71 -18.12 -0.63
CA SER A 512 -58.05 -17.21 -1.72
C SER A 512 -59.49 -16.67 -1.56
N PRO A 513 -59.72 -15.34 -1.48
CA PRO A 513 -61.06 -14.78 -1.30
C PRO A 513 -61.93 -14.97 -2.55
N ALA A 514 -63.13 -15.52 -2.32
CA ALA A 514 -64.13 -15.79 -3.34
C ALA A 514 -64.44 -14.57 -4.22
N THR A 515 -63.99 -14.62 -5.48
CA THR A 515 -64.48 -13.72 -6.52
C THR A 515 -65.78 -14.30 -7.05
N GLY A 516 -66.90 -13.73 -6.58
CA GLY A 516 -68.24 -14.05 -7.03
C GLY A 516 -68.38 -13.87 -8.54
N LYS A 517 -68.79 -14.94 -9.22
CA LYS A 517 -69.28 -14.87 -10.60
C LYS A 517 -70.58 -14.07 -10.61
N LEU A 518 -70.55 -12.87 -11.18
CA LEU A 518 -71.75 -12.23 -11.72
C LEU A 518 -72.38 -13.17 -12.74
N GLY A 519 -73.64 -13.52 -12.51
CA GLY A 519 -74.48 -14.23 -13.45
C GLY A 519 -74.78 -13.37 -14.68
N ILE A 520 -74.58 -13.94 -15.86
CA ILE A 520 -75.32 -13.55 -17.06
C ILE A 520 -76.17 -14.77 -17.41
N GLY A 521 -77.46 -14.64 -17.13
CA GLY A 521 -78.47 -15.57 -17.60
C GLY A 521 -78.67 -15.43 -19.12
N LYS A 522 -78.77 -16.56 -19.80
CA LYS A 522 -79.46 -16.69 -21.09
C LYS A 522 -80.31 -17.96 -21.05
N SER A 523 -81.62 -17.73 -20.95
CA SER A 523 -82.75 -18.47 -21.53
C SER A 523 -82.50 -19.91 -22.01
N SER A 524 -83.13 -20.87 -21.35
CA SER A 524 -83.62 -22.11 -21.97
C SER A 524 -85.14 -22.02 -22.14
N THR A 525 -85.57 -22.14 -23.39
CA THR A 525 -86.92 -22.55 -23.78
C THR A 525 -87.08 -24.05 -23.52
N ASP A 526 -88.33 -24.49 -23.44
CA ASP A 526 -88.85 -25.86 -23.37
C ASP A 526 -88.85 -26.47 -21.96
N ALA A 527 -89.85 -27.23 -21.53
CA ALA A 527 -91.24 -27.50 -21.89
C ALA A 527 -91.70 -28.51 -20.83
N ASP A 528 -93.03 -28.62 -20.66
CA ASP A 528 -93.76 -29.76 -20.12
C ASP A 528 -93.94 -29.93 -18.59
N ASP A 529 -95.25 -29.87 -18.29
CA ASP A 529 -96.09 -30.75 -17.49
C ASP A 529 -96.32 -30.54 -15.98
N ASP A 530 -97.64 -30.35 -15.74
CA ASP A 530 -98.50 -30.45 -14.55
C ASP A 530 -98.45 -29.39 -13.43
#